data_AF-A0A3M1U9J1-F1
#
_entry.id   AF-A0A3M1U9J1-F1
#
_cell.length_a   1.000
_cell.length_b   1.000
_cell.length_c   1.000
_cell.angle_alpha   90.00
_cell.angle_beta   90.00
_cell.angle_gamma   90.00
#
_symmetry.space_group_name_H-M   'P 1'
#
loop_
_entity.id
_entity.type
_entity.pdbx_description
1 polymer ?
#
loop_
_entity_poly.entity_id
_entity_poly.type
_entity_poly.pdbx_seq_one_letter_code
_entity_poly.pdbx_strand_id
1 'polypeptide(L)'
;MEHWTTFEPSAHFWWSIVLVMVLVLAFYGLIGWYFRPRLKLSPIPREAPPEGISPAAARYIYQAGFDSNCLLAAVLNAAVKNCYRIAWSQASFSASMANYSLVHQLSRDEQAALSYHPACYLKRLIISRNKSKITDKAEDRMQQVLQQDYGTFLLNRKLMSLIVGGLSAFLLMACVFLFARPVLSQMLLYVFLLVPLMFILFRAVYTLLKDKNLNHVFEMIACLASVVTLMVMLDGPSTMPLSLAVLPFVGVNAGAYWLLPKYTRKGARLYRSIVEFRHYLAEKIEYDPQLKKEEAYLLPYLIALDVPFQNTAYFSELLIAYQPAGS
;
A
#
# COMPACT_ATOMS: atom_id res chain seq x y z
N MET A 1 -5.64 -58.26 -6.37
CA MET A 1 -4.98 -57.58 -5.24
C MET A 1 -3.76 -56.89 -5.81
N GLU A 2 -3.93 -55.63 -6.23
CA GLU A 2 -2.84 -54.83 -6.79
C GLU A 2 -1.93 -54.39 -5.64
N HIS A 3 -0.64 -54.73 -5.76
CA HIS A 3 0.39 -54.27 -4.85
C HIS A 3 0.57 -52.77 -5.01
N TRP A 4 0.02 -51.99 -4.07
CA TRP A 4 0.37 -50.59 -3.88
C TRP A 4 1.83 -50.52 -3.46
N THR A 5 2.74 -50.39 -4.42
CA THR A 5 4.15 -50.11 -4.15
C THR A 5 4.22 -48.79 -3.40
N THR A 6 4.59 -48.84 -2.13
CA THR A 6 4.87 -47.68 -1.30
C THR A 6 5.91 -46.82 -2.01
N PHE A 7 5.52 -45.60 -2.36
CA PHE A 7 6.38 -44.61 -2.99
C PHE A 7 7.48 -44.22 -1.98
N GLU A 8 8.69 -44.75 -2.16
CA GLU A 8 9.88 -44.21 -1.49
C GLU A 8 10.47 -43.09 -2.35
N PRO A 9 10.29 -41.81 -1.98
CA PRO A 9 10.88 -40.71 -2.71
C PRO A 9 12.41 -40.82 -2.64
N SER A 10 13.05 -40.98 -3.80
CA SER A 10 14.52 -40.97 -3.89
C SER A 10 15.09 -39.66 -3.34
N ALA A 11 16.27 -39.70 -2.73
CA ALA A 11 16.91 -38.49 -2.17
C ALA A 11 17.02 -37.34 -3.19
N HIS A 12 17.21 -37.66 -4.48
CA HIS A 12 17.28 -36.70 -5.58
C HIS A 12 15.99 -35.88 -5.77
N PHE A 13 14.83 -36.44 -5.42
CA PHE A 13 13.53 -35.73 -5.48
C PHE A 13 13.43 -34.64 -4.40
N TRP A 14 13.91 -34.92 -3.19
CA TRP A 14 13.93 -33.91 -2.12
C TRP A 14 14.93 -32.79 -2.41
N TRP A 15 16.11 -33.15 -2.93
CA TRP A 15 17.12 -32.17 -3.33
C TRP A 15 16.65 -31.26 -4.46
N SER A 16 15.84 -31.75 -5.41
CA SER A 16 15.30 -30.90 -6.48
C SER A 16 14.27 -29.89 -5.97
N ILE A 17 13.40 -30.26 -5.03
CA ILE A 17 12.47 -29.33 -4.39
C ILE A 17 13.22 -28.23 -3.63
N VAL A 18 14.21 -28.60 -2.82
CA VAL A 18 15.03 -27.64 -2.07
C VAL A 18 15.75 -26.69 -3.03
N LEU A 19 16.33 -27.21 -4.11
CA LEU A 19 16.99 -26.42 -5.15
C LEU A 19 16.02 -25.39 -5.76
N VAL A 20 14.79 -25.78 -6.09
CA VAL A 20 13.77 -24.86 -6.62
C VAL A 20 13.43 -23.77 -5.63
N MET A 21 13.26 -24.11 -4.35
CA MET A 21 12.96 -23.11 -3.31
C MET A 21 14.09 -22.09 -3.16
N VAL A 22 15.34 -22.56 -3.19
CA VAL A 22 16.53 -21.70 -3.16
C VAL A 22 16.59 -20.83 -4.41
N LEU A 23 16.29 -21.37 -5.60
CA LEU A 23 16.24 -20.60 -6.85
C LEU A 23 15.14 -19.54 -6.83
N VAL A 24 13.96 -19.86 -6.30
CA VAL A 24 12.86 -18.91 -6.13
C VAL A 24 13.26 -17.80 -5.16
N LEU A 25 13.84 -18.14 -4.01
CA LEU A 25 14.39 -17.16 -3.05
C LEU A 25 15.47 -16.28 -3.68
N ALA A 26 16.41 -16.89 -4.42
CA ALA A 26 17.47 -16.17 -5.12
C ALA A 26 16.89 -15.23 -6.18
N PHE A 27 15.89 -15.68 -6.95
CA PHE A 27 15.19 -14.87 -7.94
C PHE A 27 14.47 -13.68 -7.30
N TYR A 28 13.76 -13.90 -6.20
CA TYR A 28 13.15 -12.81 -5.42
C TYR A 28 14.18 -11.85 -4.84
N GLY A 29 15.30 -12.38 -4.32
CA GLY A 29 16.42 -11.59 -3.82
C GLY A 29 17.06 -10.73 -4.93
N LEU A 30 17.22 -11.28 -6.13
CA LEU A 30 17.75 -10.59 -7.30
C LEU A 30 16.80 -9.50 -7.80
N ILE A 31 15.49 -9.77 -7.90
CA ILE A 31 14.48 -8.75 -8.23
C ILE A 31 14.49 -7.65 -7.17
N GLY A 32 14.44 -8.04 -5.90
CA GLY A 32 14.52 -7.11 -4.78
C GLY A 32 15.77 -6.25 -4.89
N TRP A 33 16.93 -6.84 -5.14
CA TRP A 33 18.21 -6.13 -5.26
C TRP A 33 18.31 -5.23 -6.49
N TYR A 34 17.81 -5.67 -7.65
CA TYR A 34 17.87 -4.93 -8.90
C TYR A 34 16.92 -3.74 -8.93
N PHE A 35 15.71 -3.91 -8.40
CA PHE A 35 14.70 -2.88 -8.37
C PHE A 35 14.74 -2.02 -7.10
N ARG A 36 15.37 -2.48 -6.00
CA ARG A 36 15.60 -1.62 -4.83
C ARG A 36 16.56 -0.49 -5.21
N PRO A 37 16.08 0.75 -5.18
CA PRO A 37 16.92 1.90 -5.45
C PRO A 37 17.92 2.07 -4.32
N ARG A 38 19.21 2.10 -4.64
CA ARG A 38 20.29 2.36 -3.69
C ARG A 38 20.41 3.86 -3.45
N LEU A 39 19.52 4.39 -2.64
CA LEU A 39 19.52 5.80 -2.28
C LEU A 39 19.97 5.92 -0.82
N LYS A 40 21.21 6.41 -0.62
CA LYS A 40 21.69 6.82 0.70
C LYS A 40 21.07 8.17 1.01
N LEU A 41 20.57 8.38 2.23
CA LEU A 41 20.12 9.70 2.67
C LEU A 41 21.29 10.70 2.59
N SER A 42 21.01 11.93 2.15
CA SER A 42 21.97 13.02 2.26
C SER A 42 22.24 13.31 3.74
N PRO A 43 23.49 13.55 4.16
CA PRO A 43 23.79 14.01 5.52
C PRO A 43 23.13 15.35 5.85
N ILE A 44 22.88 16.18 4.82
CA ILE A 44 22.24 17.48 4.96
C ILE A 44 20.74 17.30 4.68
N PRO A 45 19.86 17.50 5.69
CA PRO A 45 18.41 17.47 5.51
C PRO A 45 17.97 18.56 4.52
N ARG A 46 16.89 18.27 3.78
CA ARG A 46 16.32 19.26 2.86
C ARG A 46 15.34 20.14 3.63
N GLU A 47 15.55 21.45 3.63
CA GLU A 47 14.69 22.38 4.38
C GLU A 47 13.33 22.62 3.73
N ALA A 48 13.25 22.55 2.39
CA ALA A 48 12.03 22.81 1.64
C ALA A 48 11.35 21.52 1.17
N PRO A 49 10.01 21.51 1.07
CA PRO A 49 9.30 20.41 0.44
C PRO A 49 9.77 20.25 -1.02
N PRO A 50 9.73 19.03 -1.59
CA PRO A 50 10.11 18.85 -2.99
C PRO A 50 9.18 19.65 -3.91
N GLU A 51 9.75 20.21 -4.98
CA GLU A 51 9.04 21.11 -5.89
C GLU A 51 7.77 20.49 -6.47
N GLY A 52 6.67 21.23 -6.42
CA GLY A 52 5.38 20.84 -6.99
C GLY A 52 4.63 19.73 -6.24
N ILE A 53 5.15 19.26 -5.10
CA ILE A 53 4.45 18.25 -4.29
C ILE A 53 3.56 18.97 -3.28
N SER A 54 2.26 18.64 -3.27
CA SER A 54 1.32 19.06 -2.23
C SER A 54 1.54 18.24 -0.93
N PRO A 55 1.09 18.71 0.24
CA PRO A 55 1.14 17.93 1.48
C PRO A 55 0.46 16.56 1.36
N ALA A 56 -0.67 16.51 0.65
CA ALA A 56 -1.38 15.27 0.44
C ALA A 56 -0.65 14.30 -0.49
N ALA A 57 -0.05 14.80 -1.58
CA ALA A 57 0.80 14.01 -2.44
C ALA A 57 2.05 13.49 -1.71
N ALA A 58 2.65 14.32 -0.84
CA ALA A 58 3.77 13.91 0.00
C ALA A 58 3.40 12.72 0.89
N ARG A 59 2.22 12.74 1.52
CA ARG A 59 1.71 11.59 2.30
C ARG A 59 1.47 10.37 1.42
N TYR A 60 0.81 10.54 0.27
CA TYR A 60 0.50 9.45 -0.65
C TYR A 60 1.76 8.70 -1.10
N ILE A 61 2.82 9.45 -1.41
CA ILE A 61 4.13 8.90 -1.77
C ILE A 61 4.81 8.28 -0.54
N TYR A 62 4.76 8.93 0.63
CA TYR A 62 5.40 8.44 1.86
C TYR A 62 4.83 7.11 2.35
N GLN A 63 3.50 6.96 2.32
CA GLN A 63 2.81 5.73 2.72
C GLN A 63 2.70 4.69 1.60
N ALA A 64 2.98 5.07 0.34
CA ALA A 64 2.75 4.28 -0.86
C ALA A 64 1.27 3.82 -0.99
N GLY A 65 0.34 4.72 -0.69
CA GLY A 65 -1.08 4.43 -0.60
C GLY A 65 -1.90 5.66 -0.21
N PHE A 66 -3.23 5.53 -0.28
CA PHE A 66 -4.16 6.58 0.12
C PHE A 66 -4.73 6.27 1.52
N ASP A 67 -4.63 7.24 2.43
CA ASP A 67 -5.20 7.19 3.77
C ASP A 67 -6.08 8.44 4.00
N SER A 68 -7.00 8.40 4.97
CA SER A 68 -7.88 9.55 5.31
C SER A 68 -7.11 10.80 5.72
N ASN A 69 -5.88 10.64 6.21
CA ASN A 69 -4.99 11.75 6.56
C ASN A 69 -4.48 12.51 5.31
N CYS A 70 -4.55 11.92 4.11
CA CYS A 70 -4.29 12.65 2.86
C CYS A 70 -5.35 13.74 2.66
N LEU A 71 -6.63 13.40 2.86
CA LEU A 71 -7.73 14.36 2.78
C LEU A 71 -7.56 15.46 3.83
N LEU A 72 -7.22 15.09 5.06
CA LEU A 72 -6.96 16.06 6.14
C LEU A 72 -5.83 17.03 5.77
N ALA A 73 -4.70 16.53 5.26
CA ALA A 73 -3.57 17.35 4.84
C ALA A 73 -3.95 18.32 3.71
N ALA A 74 -4.77 17.88 2.74
CA ALA A 74 -5.27 18.76 1.68
C ALA A 74 -6.18 19.87 2.22
N VAL A 75 -7.10 19.54 3.12
CA VAL A 75 -8.01 20.54 3.71
C VAL A 75 -7.25 21.55 4.58
N LEU A 76 -6.24 21.11 5.31
CA LEU A 76 -5.35 21.99 6.08
C LEU A 76 -4.54 22.91 5.17
N ASN A 77 -4.01 22.40 4.05
CA ASN A 77 -3.30 23.26 3.11
C ASN A 77 -4.23 24.29 2.47
N ALA A 78 -5.49 23.91 2.21
CA ALA A 78 -6.49 24.84 1.73
C ALA A 78 -6.85 25.93 2.75
N ALA A 79 -6.74 25.63 4.05
CA ALA A 79 -6.91 26.61 5.09
C ALA A 79 -5.73 27.58 5.21
N VAL A 80 -4.49 27.08 5.12
CA VAL A 80 -3.30 27.95 5.08
C VAL A 80 -3.32 28.87 3.85
N LYS A 81 -3.82 28.39 2.72
CA LYS A 81 -4.05 29.19 1.50
C LYS A 81 -5.30 30.08 1.54
N ASN A 82 -5.95 30.22 2.69
CA ASN A 82 -7.15 31.05 2.89
C ASN A 82 -8.37 30.71 2.00
N CYS A 83 -8.42 29.50 1.44
CA CYS A 83 -9.54 29.02 0.63
C CYS A 83 -10.69 28.50 1.52
N TYR A 84 -10.34 27.87 2.64
CA TYR A 84 -11.29 27.29 3.59
C TYR A 84 -11.04 27.79 5.02
N ARG A 85 -12.11 27.98 5.79
CA ARG A 85 -12.06 28.20 7.23
C ARG A 85 -12.31 26.88 7.95
N ILE A 86 -11.53 26.64 9.00
CA ILE A 86 -11.64 25.44 9.82
C ILE A 86 -12.28 25.82 11.14
N ALA A 87 -13.32 25.08 11.54
CA ALA A 87 -13.89 25.13 12.88
C ALA A 87 -13.81 23.74 13.52
N TRP A 88 -13.21 23.71 14.72
CA TRP A 88 -13.12 22.53 15.55
C TRP A 88 -14.35 22.42 16.46
N SER A 89 -15.06 21.30 16.38
CA SER A 89 -16.05 20.89 17.36
C SER A 89 -15.55 19.63 18.05
N GLN A 90 -15.92 19.42 19.32
CA GLN A 90 -15.29 18.47 20.27
C GLN A 90 -14.87 17.09 19.72
N ALA A 91 -15.55 16.57 18.68
CA ALA A 91 -15.18 15.33 17.98
C ALA A 91 -15.28 15.39 16.44
N SER A 92 -15.50 16.58 15.85
CA SER A 92 -15.69 16.75 14.41
C SER A 92 -14.99 18.01 13.89
N PHE A 93 -14.34 17.83 12.74
CA PHE A 93 -13.63 18.88 12.04
C PHE A 93 -14.54 19.38 10.91
N SER A 94 -14.86 20.67 10.91
CA SER A 94 -15.67 21.26 9.85
C SER A 94 -14.86 22.29 9.07
N ALA A 95 -14.78 22.11 7.75
CA ALA A 95 -14.18 23.07 6.84
C ALA A 95 -15.29 23.76 6.05
N SER A 96 -15.37 25.08 6.09
CA SER A 96 -16.30 25.88 5.29
C SER A 96 -15.54 26.72 4.26
N MET A 97 -16.11 26.87 3.07
CA MET A 97 -15.47 27.68 2.03
C MET A 97 -15.42 29.15 2.46
N ALA A 98 -14.24 29.78 2.34
CA ALA A 98 -14.02 31.18 2.68
C ALA A 98 -13.90 32.05 1.42
N ASN A 99 -12.97 31.72 0.53
CA ASN A 99 -12.68 32.50 -0.68
C ASN A 99 -12.63 31.61 -1.92
N TYR A 100 -13.57 31.82 -2.84
CA TYR A 100 -13.62 31.10 -4.12
C TYR A 100 -12.51 31.53 -5.09
N SER A 101 -12.07 32.78 -5.04
CA SER A 101 -11.06 33.32 -5.96
C SER A 101 -9.69 32.67 -5.80
N LEU A 102 -9.33 32.23 -4.59
CA LEU A 102 -8.01 31.66 -4.28
C LEU A 102 -7.86 30.18 -4.64
N VAL A 103 -8.92 29.55 -5.14
CA VAL A 103 -8.95 28.13 -5.49
C VAL A 103 -7.90 27.76 -6.55
N HIS A 104 -7.52 28.69 -7.43
CA HIS A 104 -6.46 28.48 -8.41
C HIS A 104 -5.06 28.25 -7.79
N GLN A 105 -4.86 28.62 -6.53
CA GLN A 105 -3.62 28.37 -5.78
C GLN A 105 -3.56 26.96 -5.18
N LEU A 106 -4.69 26.26 -5.13
CA LEU A 106 -4.76 24.86 -4.71
C LEU A 106 -4.15 23.96 -5.78
N SER A 107 -3.44 22.93 -5.34
CA SER A 107 -2.96 21.90 -6.25
C SER A 107 -4.14 21.08 -6.79
N ARG A 108 -3.94 20.41 -7.93
CA ARG A 108 -5.00 19.67 -8.63
C ARG A 108 -5.67 18.61 -7.75
N ASP A 109 -4.89 17.95 -6.91
CA ASP A 109 -5.34 16.95 -5.93
C ASP A 109 -6.16 17.58 -4.79
N GLU A 110 -5.78 18.76 -4.31
CA GLU A 110 -6.52 19.52 -3.30
C GLU A 110 -7.86 20.02 -3.84
N GLN A 111 -7.87 20.50 -5.09
CA GLN A 111 -9.10 20.89 -5.78
C GLN A 111 -10.03 19.68 -5.92
N ALA A 112 -9.50 18.51 -6.29
CA ALA A 112 -10.29 17.29 -6.44
C ALA A 112 -10.97 16.87 -5.12
N ALA A 113 -10.24 16.97 -4.01
CA ALA A 113 -10.75 16.67 -2.67
C ALA A 113 -11.89 17.60 -2.23
N LEU A 114 -11.81 18.88 -2.59
CA LEU A 114 -12.74 19.93 -2.17
C LEU A 114 -13.88 20.15 -3.17
N SER A 115 -13.81 19.55 -4.35
CA SER A 115 -14.81 19.66 -5.40
C SER A 115 -15.97 18.68 -5.21
N TYR A 116 -17.21 19.17 -5.33
CA TYR A 116 -18.39 18.33 -5.57
C TYR A 116 -18.49 17.95 -7.06
N HIS A 117 -18.10 18.87 -7.94
CA HIS A 117 -18.06 18.75 -9.40
C HIS A 117 -16.88 19.61 -9.91
N PRO A 118 -16.30 19.41 -11.11
CA PRO A 118 -15.13 20.16 -11.59
C PRO A 118 -15.28 21.69 -11.52
N ALA A 119 -16.52 22.20 -11.53
CA ALA A 119 -16.85 23.62 -11.41
C ALA A 119 -17.46 24.03 -10.06
N CYS A 120 -17.77 23.07 -9.17
CA CYS A 120 -18.48 23.33 -7.90
C CYS A 120 -17.71 22.78 -6.70
N TYR A 121 -17.39 23.67 -5.76
CA TYR A 121 -16.69 23.33 -4.53
C TYR A 121 -17.63 23.14 -3.35
N LEU A 122 -17.22 22.29 -2.41
CA LEU A 122 -17.98 21.98 -1.21
C LEU A 122 -18.05 23.23 -0.31
N LYS A 123 -19.27 23.73 -0.07
CA LYS A 123 -19.50 24.85 0.87
C LYS A 123 -19.11 24.47 2.31
N ARG A 124 -19.32 23.21 2.69
CA ARG A 124 -18.97 22.65 3.99
C ARG A 124 -18.57 21.19 3.84
N LEU A 125 -17.44 20.82 4.44
CA LEU A 125 -16.99 19.44 4.59
C LEU A 125 -16.86 19.13 6.08
N ILE A 126 -17.51 18.07 6.55
CA ILE A 126 -17.40 17.61 7.93
C ILE A 126 -16.60 16.31 7.91
N ILE A 127 -15.45 16.32 8.57
CA ILE A 127 -14.62 15.14 8.80
C ILE A 127 -14.88 14.73 10.24
N SER A 128 -15.54 13.59 10.41
CA SER A 128 -15.82 13.01 11.72
C SER A 128 -15.36 11.57 11.76
N ARG A 129 -15.25 11.00 12.97
CA ARG A 129 -14.92 9.58 13.14
C ARG A 129 -15.88 8.66 12.39
N ASN A 130 -17.16 9.05 12.27
CA ASN A 130 -18.11 8.37 11.42
C ASN A 130 -18.03 8.96 10.01
N LYS A 131 -17.66 8.12 9.03
CA LYS A 131 -17.48 8.61 7.66
C LYS A 131 -18.83 8.97 7.06
N SER A 132 -18.92 10.19 6.52
CA SER A 132 -20.09 10.61 5.77
C SER A 132 -19.91 10.22 4.30
N LYS A 133 -21.02 9.95 3.59
CA LYS A 133 -21.00 9.67 2.14
C LYS A 133 -20.31 10.79 1.34
N ILE A 134 -20.27 12.02 1.85
CA ILE A 134 -19.60 13.16 1.22
C ILE A 134 -18.09 13.04 1.39
N THR A 135 -17.64 12.68 2.60
CA THR A 135 -16.23 12.42 2.92
C THR A 135 -15.68 11.27 2.08
N ASP A 136 -16.42 10.16 1.97
CA ASP A 136 -16.02 9.01 1.16
C ASP A 136 -15.86 9.39 -0.32
N LYS A 137 -16.82 10.14 -0.88
CA LYS A 137 -16.72 10.63 -2.26
C LYS A 137 -15.56 11.59 -2.47
N ALA A 138 -15.23 12.42 -1.48
CA ALA A 138 -14.07 13.31 -1.54
C ALA A 138 -12.76 12.50 -1.52
N GLU A 139 -12.66 11.49 -0.66
CA GLU A 139 -11.54 10.55 -0.60
C GLU A 139 -11.36 9.82 -1.94
N ASP A 140 -12.43 9.24 -2.51
CA ASP A 140 -12.37 8.49 -3.77
C ASP A 140 -11.85 9.34 -4.93
N ARG A 141 -12.34 10.58 -5.07
CA ARG A 141 -11.93 11.50 -6.14
C ARG A 141 -10.47 11.91 -5.99
N MET A 142 -10.09 12.27 -4.78
CA MET A 142 -8.72 12.63 -4.48
C MET A 142 -7.77 11.46 -4.74
N GLN A 143 -8.17 10.25 -4.35
CA GLN A 143 -7.43 9.03 -4.61
C GLN A 143 -7.27 8.78 -6.12
N GLN A 144 -8.32 8.99 -6.93
CA GLN A 144 -8.24 8.86 -8.39
C GLN A 144 -7.22 9.84 -9.00
N VAL A 145 -7.24 11.12 -8.60
CA VAL A 145 -6.30 12.12 -9.11
C VAL A 145 -4.88 11.82 -8.68
N LEU A 146 -4.65 11.44 -7.42
CA LEU A 146 -3.33 11.05 -6.93
C LEU A 146 -2.80 9.79 -7.64
N GLN A 147 -3.66 8.81 -7.92
CA GLN A 147 -3.29 7.63 -8.70
C GLN A 147 -2.95 7.98 -10.14
N GLN A 148 -3.66 8.92 -10.76
CA GLN A 148 -3.37 9.37 -12.11
C GLN A 148 -2.04 10.12 -12.20
N ASP A 149 -1.79 11.05 -11.28
CA ASP A 149 -0.61 11.91 -11.31
C ASP A 149 0.64 11.20 -10.78
N TYR A 150 0.50 10.37 -9.72
CA TYR A 150 1.63 9.76 -9.00
C TYR A 150 1.67 8.23 -9.06
N GLY A 151 0.70 7.55 -9.67
CA GLY A 151 0.65 6.08 -9.74
C GLY A 151 1.86 5.46 -10.44
N THR A 152 2.48 6.17 -11.39
CA THR A 152 3.69 5.70 -12.08
C THR A 152 4.94 5.69 -11.20
N PHE A 153 4.92 6.39 -10.06
CA PHE A 153 6.00 6.38 -9.07
C PHE A 153 5.93 5.19 -8.13
N LEU A 154 4.73 4.61 -7.96
CA LEU A 154 4.49 3.46 -7.10
C LEU A 154 4.55 2.17 -7.92
N LEU A 155 5.25 1.17 -7.41
CA LEU A 155 5.18 -0.17 -7.99
C LEU A 155 3.92 -0.85 -7.46
N ASN A 156 3.11 -1.38 -8.37
CA ASN A 156 1.93 -2.13 -8.00
C ASN A 156 2.36 -3.49 -7.40
N ARG A 157 2.66 -3.49 -6.10
CA ARG A 157 3.11 -4.68 -5.35
C ARG A 157 2.14 -5.83 -5.46
N LYS A 158 0.84 -5.52 -5.60
CA LYS A 158 -0.23 -6.50 -5.85
C LYS A 158 -0.03 -7.24 -7.19
N LEU A 159 0.35 -6.52 -8.24
CA LEU A 159 0.61 -7.10 -9.56
C LEU A 159 1.95 -7.82 -9.60
N MET A 160 3.01 -7.22 -9.05
CA MET A 160 4.32 -7.86 -8.98
C MET A 160 4.30 -9.15 -8.17
N SER A 161 3.60 -9.17 -7.03
CA SER A 161 3.44 -10.39 -6.26
C SER A 161 2.72 -11.49 -7.02
N LEU A 162 1.75 -11.13 -7.87
CA LEU A 162 1.01 -12.09 -8.68
C LEU A 162 1.88 -12.66 -9.80
N ILE A 163 2.64 -11.81 -10.49
CA ILE A 163 3.56 -12.24 -11.55
C ILE A 163 4.65 -13.16 -10.97
N VAL A 164 5.29 -12.75 -9.87
CA VAL A 164 6.40 -13.53 -9.32
C VAL A 164 5.91 -14.80 -8.62
N GLY A 165 4.77 -14.76 -7.92
CA GLY A 165 4.14 -15.96 -7.35
C GLY A 165 3.66 -16.93 -8.42
N GLY A 166 3.15 -16.42 -9.55
CA GLY A 166 2.80 -17.25 -10.71
C GLY A 166 4.02 -17.90 -11.36
N LEU A 167 5.11 -17.14 -11.54
CA LEU A 167 6.35 -17.66 -12.11
C LEU A 167 7.04 -18.69 -11.19
N SER A 168 7.01 -18.48 -9.87
CA SER A 168 7.56 -19.44 -8.91
C SER A 168 6.76 -20.75 -8.91
N ALA A 169 5.43 -20.67 -9.01
CA ALA A 169 4.57 -21.85 -9.17
C ALA A 169 4.84 -22.59 -10.50
N PHE A 170 5.04 -21.84 -11.59
CA PHE A 170 5.40 -22.41 -12.89
C PHE A 170 6.76 -23.11 -12.88
N LEU A 171 7.77 -22.54 -12.24
CA LEU A 171 9.09 -23.17 -12.09
C LEU A 171 9.02 -24.46 -11.27
N LEU A 172 8.24 -24.46 -10.19
CA LEU A 172 8.00 -25.67 -9.40
C LEU A 172 7.33 -26.76 -10.24
N MET A 173 6.35 -26.38 -11.07
CA MET A 173 5.71 -27.30 -12.01
C MET A 173 6.69 -27.89 -13.03
N ALA A 174 7.53 -27.05 -13.64
CA ALA A 174 8.50 -27.50 -14.64
C ALA A 174 9.50 -28.51 -14.04
N CYS A 175 10.00 -28.25 -12.83
CA CYS A 175 10.89 -29.20 -12.15
C CYS A 175 10.17 -30.50 -11.81
N VAL A 176 8.95 -30.44 -11.29
CA VAL A 176 8.18 -31.65 -11.01
C VAL A 176 7.92 -32.45 -12.28
N PHE A 177 7.55 -31.80 -13.39
CA PHE A 177 7.31 -32.47 -14.67
C PHE A 177 8.55 -33.16 -15.23
N LEU A 178 9.73 -32.54 -15.10
CA LEU A 178 10.99 -33.10 -15.58
C LEU A 178 11.50 -34.28 -14.74
N PHE A 179 11.15 -34.34 -13.46
CA PHE A 179 11.68 -35.34 -12.52
C PHE A 179 10.64 -36.38 -12.04
N ALA A 180 9.34 -36.19 -12.32
CA ALA A 180 8.27 -37.09 -11.91
C ALA A 180 7.94 -38.16 -12.97
N ARG A 181 7.57 -39.35 -12.52
CA ARG A 181 7.04 -40.44 -13.37
C ARG A 181 5.60 -40.13 -13.85
N PRO A 182 5.12 -40.72 -14.96
CA PRO A 182 3.88 -40.32 -15.65
C PRO A 182 2.58 -40.40 -14.82
N VAL A 183 2.56 -41.19 -13.74
CA VAL A 183 1.41 -41.26 -12.81
C VAL A 183 1.44 -40.10 -11.79
N LEU A 184 2.62 -39.68 -11.35
CA LEU A 184 2.79 -38.50 -10.49
C LEU A 184 2.51 -37.19 -11.26
N SER A 185 2.81 -37.14 -12.57
CA SER A 185 2.60 -35.91 -13.36
C SER A 185 1.13 -35.50 -13.50
N GLN A 186 0.20 -36.44 -13.42
CA GLN A 186 -1.25 -36.13 -13.45
C GLN A 186 -1.73 -35.59 -12.10
N MET A 187 -1.34 -36.22 -10.98
CA MET A 187 -1.69 -35.76 -9.62
C MET A 187 -1.10 -34.38 -9.28
N LEU A 188 0.07 -34.07 -9.83
CA LEU A 188 0.78 -32.80 -9.60
C LEU A 188 0.24 -31.63 -10.42
N LEU A 189 -0.42 -31.91 -11.55
CA LEU A 189 -1.13 -30.92 -12.36
C LEU A 189 -2.32 -30.32 -11.58
N TYR A 190 -2.94 -31.10 -10.70
CA TYR A 190 -3.98 -30.63 -9.79
C TYR A 190 -3.43 -29.76 -8.65
N VAL A 191 -2.31 -30.15 -8.03
CA VAL A 191 -1.62 -29.31 -7.03
C VAL A 191 -1.19 -27.96 -7.62
N PHE A 192 -0.74 -27.96 -8.88
CA PHE A 192 -0.39 -26.75 -9.63
C PHE A 192 -1.58 -25.81 -9.88
N LEU A 193 -2.80 -26.33 -10.06
CA LEU A 193 -4.01 -25.51 -10.13
C LEU A 193 -4.43 -24.95 -8.76
N LEU A 194 -4.16 -25.68 -7.68
CA LEU A 194 -4.60 -25.35 -6.32
C LEU A 194 -3.72 -24.30 -5.63
N VAL A 195 -2.39 -24.34 -5.78
CA VAL A 195 -1.45 -23.41 -5.13
C VAL A 195 -1.65 -21.92 -5.50
N PRO A 196 -1.79 -21.53 -6.78
CA PRO A 196 -2.09 -20.14 -7.13
C PRO A 196 -3.49 -19.73 -6.67
N LEU A 197 -4.46 -20.65 -6.66
CA LEU A 197 -5.80 -20.41 -6.13
C LEU A 197 -5.79 -20.13 -4.61
N MET A 198 -4.96 -20.88 -3.86
CA MET A 198 -4.74 -20.67 -2.43
C MET A 198 -4.03 -19.34 -2.13
N PHE A 199 -3.12 -18.90 -3.00
CA PHE A 199 -2.46 -17.60 -2.87
C PHE A 199 -3.40 -16.43 -3.15
N ILE A 200 -4.27 -16.56 -4.17
CA ILE A 200 -5.33 -15.60 -4.47
C ILE A 200 -6.30 -15.49 -3.29
N LEU A 201 -6.65 -16.63 -2.66
CA LEU A 201 -7.45 -16.65 -1.44
C LEU A 201 -6.80 -15.94 -0.27
N PHE A 202 -5.56 -16.31 0.10
CA PHE A 202 -4.92 -15.77 1.30
C PHE A 202 -4.94 -14.24 1.26
N ARG A 203 -4.72 -13.70 0.05
CA ARG A 203 -4.85 -12.28 -0.23
C ARG A 203 -6.29 -11.77 -0.09
N ALA A 204 -7.27 -12.46 -0.65
CA ALA A 204 -8.70 -12.12 -0.55
C ALA A 204 -9.19 -12.01 0.89
N VAL A 205 -8.83 -12.98 1.74
CA VAL A 205 -9.17 -13.02 3.16
C VAL A 205 -8.48 -11.88 3.91
N TYR A 206 -7.18 -11.67 3.67
CA TYR A 206 -6.43 -10.57 4.27
C TYR A 206 -7.02 -9.20 3.91
N THR A 207 -7.47 -9.00 2.66
CA THR A 207 -8.10 -7.75 2.23
C THR A 207 -9.52 -7.59 2.73
N LEU A 208 -10.31 -8.66 2.85
CA LEU A 208 -11.69 -8.59 3.36
C LEU A 208 -11.73 -8.32 4.89
N LEU A 209 -10.78 -8.87 5.65
CA LEU A 209 -10.56 -8.54 7.06
C LEU A 209 -10.22 -7.05 7.28
N LYS A 210 -9.61 -6.40 6.28
CA LYS A 210 -9.17 -5.01 6.36
C LYS A 210 -10.19 -4.01 5.79
N ASP A 211 -10.73 -4.29 4.60
CA ASP A 211 -11.49 -3.33 3.78
C ASP A 211 -12.99 -3.69 3.65
N LYS A 212 -13.47 -4.81 4.22
CA LYS A 212 -14.88 -5.27 4.21
C LYS A 212 -15.58 -5.26 2.83
N ASN A 213 -14.82 -5.45 1.75
CA ASN A 213 -15.34 -5.36 0.39
C ASN A 213 -15.88 -6.72 -0.10
N LEU A 214 -17.13 -6.78 -0.60
CA LEU A 214 -17.85 -8.03 -0.92
C LEU A 214 -17.31 -8.79 -2.14
N ASN A 215 -16.51 -8.15 -3.01
CA ASN A 215 -15.94 -8.82 -4.18
C ASN A 215 -14.96 -9.96 -3.83
N HIS A 216 -14.44 -10.00 -2.60
CA HIS A 216 -13.56 -11.07 -2.13
C HIS A 216 -14.31 -12.35 -1.68
N VAL A 217 -15.64 -12.34 -1.65
CA VAL A 217 -16.46 -13.53 -1.35
C VAL A 217 -16.34 -14.59 -2.45
N PHE A 218 -16.26 -14.19 -3.72
CA PHE A 218 -16.02 -15.11 -4.83
C PHE A 218 -14.65 -15.78 -4.77
N GLU A 219 -13.62 -15.03 -4.36
CA GLU A 219 -12.27 -15.56 -4.14
C GLU A 219 -12.24 -16.57 -2.97
N MET A 220 -13.07 -16.37 -1.94
CA MET A 220 -13.24 -17.28 -0.81
C MET A 220 -13.94 -18.59 -1.17
N ILE A 221 -14.98 -18.54 -2.01
CA ILE A 221 -15.69 -19.73 -2.51
C ILE A 221 -14.75 -20.60 -3.37
N ALA A 222 -13.95 -19.98 -4.24
CA ALA A 222 -12.97 -20.67 -5.07
C ALA A 222 -11.93 -21.44 -4.23
N CYS A 223 -11.48 -20.87 -3.11
CA CYS A 223 -10.63 -21.58 -2.17
C CYS A 223 -11.31 -22.77 -1.50
N LEU A 224 -12.53 -22.58 -1.01
CA LEU A 224 -13.20 -23.63 -0.26
C LEU A 224 -13.35 -24.86 -1.16
N ALA A 225 -13.64 -24.65 -2.45
CA ALA A 225 -13.59 -25.68 -3.48
C ALA A 225 -12.18 -26.27 -3.66
N SER A 226 -11.12 -25.45 -3.65
CA SER A 226 -9.72 -25.89 -3.77
C SER A 226 -9.23 -26.72 -2.58
N VAL A 227 -9.58 -26.35 -1.34
CA VAL A 227 -9.23 -27.08 -0.11
C VAL A 227 -10.01 -28.38 -0.04
N VAL A 228 -11.29 -28.36 -0.42
CA VAL A 228 -12.11 -29.58 -0.56
C VAL A 228 -11.51 -30.52 -1.60
N THR A 229 -11.04 -30.00 -2.74
CA THR A 229 -10.37 -30.81 -3.78
C THR A 229 -9.04 -31.39 -3.27
N LEU A 230 -8.27 -30.63 -2.48
CA LEU A 230 -7.03 -31.11 -1.84
C LEU A 230 -7.32 -32.20 -0.78
N MET A 231 -8.35 -32.02 0.04
CA MET A 231 -8.81 -32.98 1.05
C MET A 231 -9.28 -34.29 0.43
N VAL A 232 -10.05 -34.22 -0.67
CA VAL A 232 -10.51 -35.39 -1.44
C VAL A 232 -9.34 -36.16 -2.08
N MET A 233 -8.20 -35.51 -2.34
CA MET A 233 -6.99 -36.17 -2.85
C MET A 233 -6.06 -36.74 -1.77
N LEU A 234 -6.22 -36.35 -0.50
CA LEU A 234 -5.41 -36.82 0.63
C LEU A 234 -5.84 -38.20 1.15
N ASP A 235 -6.91 -38.80 0.63
CA ASP A 235 -7.35 -40.17 0.95
C ASP A 235 -6.42 -41.28 0.38
N GLY A 236 -5.24 -40.92 -0.16
CA GLY A 236 -4.23 -41.86 -0.64
C GLY A 236 -2.92 -41.81 0.18
N PRO A 237 -2.35 -42.97 0.61
CA PRO A 237 -1.15 -43.02 1.48
C PRO A 237 0.15 -42.48 0.86
N SER A 238 0.17 -42.13 -0.44
CA SER A 238 1.36 -41.67 -1.18
C SER A 238 1.52 -40.15 -1.29
N THR A 239 0.57 -39.35 -0.80
CA THR A 239 0.52 -37.88 -1.02
C THR A 239 1.06 -37.03 0.15
N MET A 240 1.24 -37.65 1.33
CA MET A 240 1.68 -37.01 2.58
C MET A 240 3.04 -36.26 2.51
N PRO A 241 4.05 -36.69 1.74
CA PRO A 241 5.32 -35.96 1.66
C PRO A 241 5.21 -34.67 0.84
N LEU A 242 4.28 -34.63 -0.12
CA LEU A 242 4.13 -33.50 -1.03
C LEU A 242 3.41 -32.32 -0.37
N SER A 243 2.44 -32.60 0.48
CA SER A 243 1.72 -31.58 1.26
C SER A 243 2.65 -30.85 2.24
N LEU A 244 3.64 -31.55 2.81
CA LEU A 244 4.71 -30.97 3.63
C LEU A 244 5.62 -30.00 2.86
N ALA A 245 5.82 -30.21 1.55
CA ALA A 245 6.64 -29.32 0.71
C ALA A 245 5.91 -28.01 0.31
N VAL A 246 4.57 -27.99 0.35
CA VAL A 246 3.77 -26.80 0.03
C VAL A 246 3.91 -25.72 1.12
N LEU A 247 3.95 -26.11 2.40
CA LEU A 247 4.05 -25.17 3.52
C LEU A 247 5.28 -24.24 3.44
N PRO A 248 6.51 -24.74 3.27
CA PRO A 248 7.67 -23.87 3.19
C PRO A 248 7.66 -23.07 1.87
N PHE A 249 7.06 -23.58 0.78
CA PHE A 249 6.91 -22.81 -0.47
C PHE A 249 5.98 -21.61 -0.29
N VAL A 250 4.85 -21.79 0.39
CA VAL A 250 3.96 -20.67 0.77
C VAL A 250 4.70 -19.69 1.68
N GLY A 251 5.47 -20.18 2.65
CA GLY A 251 6.30 -19.35 3.52
C GLY A 251 7.32 -18.50 2.75
N VAL A 252 8.00 -19.09 1.76
CA VAL A 252 8.94 -18.39 0.88
C VAL A 252 8.24 -17.30 0.07
N ASN A 253 7.10 -17.60 -0.55
CA ASN A 253 6.35 -16.60 -1.34
C ASN A 253 5.80 -15.47 -0.45
N ALA A 254 5.35 -15.79 0.77
CA ALA A 254 4.90 -14.79 1.74
C ALA A 254 6.06 -13.89 2.22
N GLY A 255 7.22 -14.46 2.55
CA GLY A 255 8.41 -13.68 2.91
C GLY A 255 8.90 -12.83 1.73
N ALA A 256 8.85 -13.38 0.53
CA ALA A 256 9.22 -12.70 -0.70
C ALA A 256 8.32 -11.51 -1.04
N TYR A 257 7.02 -11.58 -0.71
CA TYR A 257 6.12 -10.42 -0.81
C TYR A 257 6.65 -9.23 -0.02
N TRP A 258 7.26 -9.46 1.15
CA TRP A 258 7.87 -8.42 1.99
C TRP A 258 9.14 -7.82 1.38
N LEU A 259 9.85 -8.59 0.55
CA LEU A 259 11.07 -8.14 -0.12
C LEU A 259 10.81 -7.23 -1.34
N LEU A 260 9.62 -7.32 -1.96
CA LEU A 260 9.27 -6.57 -3.16
C LEU A 260 9.35 -5.04 -2.95
N PRO A 261 9.96 -4.30 -3.89
CA PRO A 261 10.08 -2.85 -3.80
C PRO A 261 8.72 -2.16 -3.96
N LYS A 262 8.53 -1.08 -3.19
CA LYS A 262 7.31 -0.25 -3.22
C LYS A 262 7.34 0.85 -4.27
N TYR A 263 8.53 1.29 -4.68
CA TYR A 263 8.73 2.48 -5.50
C TYR A 263 9.50 2.18 -6.78
N THR A 264 9.16 2.87 -7.86
CA THR A 264 10.01 2.90 -9.06
C THR A 264 11.29 3.70 -8.80
N ARG A 265 12.27 3.66 -9.72
CA ARG A 265 13.51 4.45 -9.57
C ARG A 265 13.24 5.96 -9.41
N LYS A 266 12.29 6.51 -10.18
CA LYS A 266 11.88 7.92 -10.06
C LYS A 266 11.14 8.16 -8.75
N GLY A 267 10.17 7.29 -8.41
CA GLY A 267 9.40 7.39 -7.17
C GLY A 267 10.26 7.31 -5.92
N ALA A 268 11.33 6.51 -5.95
CA ALA A 268 12.23 6.40 -4.82
C ALA A 268 13.12 7.63 -4.60
N ARG A 269 13.51 8.33 -5.67
CA ARG A 269 14.20 9.63 -5.53
C ARG A 269 13.28 10.64 -4.86
N LEU A 270 12.02 10.65 -5.28
CA LEU A 270 10.99 11.51 -4.71
C LEU A 270 10.72 11.18 -3.23
N TYR A 271 10.54 9.89 -2.93
CA TYR A 271 10.39 9.37 -1.57
C TYR A 271 11.59 9.76 -0.70
N ARG A 272 12.82 9.63 -1.21
CA ARG A 272 14.02 10.08 -0.51
C ARG A 272 13.97 11.57 -0.17
N SER A 273 13.62 12.43 -1.12
CA SER A 273 13.51 13.86 -0.86
C SER A 273 12.43 14.18 0.19
N ILE A 274 11.33 13.44 0.20
CA ILE A 274 10.28 13.54 1.23
C ILE A 274 10.81 13.10 2.60
N VAL A 275 11.60 12.03 2.67
CA VAL A 275 12.20 11.55 3.92
C VAL A 275 13.25 12.53 4.45
N GLU A 276 14.09 13.10 3.58
CA GLU A 276 15.06 14.14 3.94
C GLU A 276 14.35 15.39 4.51
N PHE A 277 13.23 15.79 3.89
CA PHE A 277 12.40 16.88 4.39
C PHE A 277 11.69 16.53 5.71
N ARG A 278 11.21 15.30 5.87
CA ARG A 278 10.65 14.82 7.15
C ARG A 278 11.67 14.90 8.29
N HIS A 279 12.93 14.53 8.02
CA HIS A 279 14.00 14.62 9.01
C HIS A 279 14.25 16.08 9.43
N TYR A 280 14.33 17.00 8.47
CA TYR A 280 14.42 18.43 8.75
C TYR A 280 13.27 18.92 9.63
N LEU A 281 12.02 18.56 9.29
CA LEU A 281 10.85 18.96 10.06
C LEU A 281 10.87 18.42 11.49
N ALA A 282 11.28 17.16 11.67
CA ALA A 282 11.37 16.55 12.99
C ALA A 282 12.42 17.24 13.86
N GLU A 283 13.61 17.47 13.30
CA GLU A 283 14.70 18.19 13.96
C GLU A 283 14.28 19.63 14.32
N LYS A 284 13.62 20.32 13.39
CA LYS A 284 13.13 21.68 13.61
C LYS A 284 12.13 21.74 14.76
N ILE A 285 11.14 20.86 14.81
CA ILE A 285 10.12 20.84 15.89
C ILE A 285 10.72 20.41 17.23
N GLU A 286 11.79 19.60 17.21
CA GLU A 286 12.53 19.23 18.42
C GLU A 286 13.28 20.43 19.02
N TYR A 287 13.91 21.26 18.19
CA TYR A 287 14.63 22.46 18.64
C TYR A 287 13.72 23.67 18.89
N ASP A 288 12.75 23.91 18.01
CA ASP A 288 11.78 25.00 18.08
C ASP A 288 10.35 24.44 17.94
N PRO A 289 9.68 24.13 19.06
CA PRO A 289 8.34 23.54 19.05
C PRO A 289 7.26 24.48 18.47
N GLN A 290 7.55 25.78 18.31
CA GLN A 290 6.58 26.78 17.89
C GLN A 290 6.90 27.33 16.50
N LEU A 291 6.10 26.95 15.51
CA LEU A 291 6.23 27.47 14.15
C LEU A 291 5.89 28.96 14.08
N LYS A 292 6.76 29.74 13.47
CA LYS A 292 6.46 31.15 13.18
C LYS A 292 5.31 31.27 12.18
N LYS A 293 4.64 32.42 12.15
CA LYS A 293 3.52 32.69 11.22
C LYS A 293 3.92 32.51 9.74
N GLU A 294 5.17 32.85 9.40
CA GLU A 294 5.71 32.68 8.04
C GLU A 294 5.88 31.20 7.64
N GLU A 295 5.95 30.30 8.63
CA GLU A 295 6.20 28.88 8.47
C GLU A 295 4.91 28.04 8.58
N ALA A 296 3.75 28.70 8.69
CA ALA A 296 2.45 28.05 8.77
C ALA A 296 2.17 27.07 7.60
N TYR A 297 2.81 27.28 6.45
CA TYR A 297 2.73 26.38 5.29
C TYR A 297 3.35 25.00 5.53
N LEU A 298 4.19 24.83 6.56
CA LEU A 298 4.77 23.54 6.96
C LEU A 298 3.79 22.69 7.77
N LEU A 299 2.74 23.30 8.34
CA LEU A 299 1.79 22.63 9.22
C LEU A 299 1.05 21.46 8.54
N PRO A 300 0.52 21.60 7.31
CA PRO A 300 -0.06 20.47 6.59
C PRO A 300 0.95 19.34 6.35
N TYR A 301 2.24 19.66 6.18
CA TYR A 301 3.30 18.66 5.97
C TYR A 301 3.65 17.88 7.23
N LEU A 302 3.62 18.51 8.41
CA LEU A 302 3.83 17.83 9.69
C LEU A 302 2.79 16.71 9.90
N ILE A 303 1.54 17.01 9.61
CA ILE A 303 0.44 16.04 9.67
C ILE A 303 0.55 15.02 8.54
N ALA A 304 0.90 15.45 7.33
CA ALA A 304 1.07 14.55 6.19
C ALA A 304 2.17 13.49 6.44
N LEU A 305 3.28 13.88 7.06
CA LEU A 305 4.48 13.05 7.25
C LEU A 305 4.59 12.39 8.64
N ASP A 306 3.51 12.46 9.43
CA ASP A 306 3.41 11.91 10.78
C ASP A 306 4.60 12.32 11.66
N VAL A 307 4.94 13.62 11.64
CA VAL A 307 5.96 14.21 12.52
C VAL A 307 5.30 14.49 13.88
N PRO A 308 5.84 13.95 14.99
CA PRO A 308 5.26 14.17 16.31
C PRO A 308 5.43 15.65 16.72
N PHE A 309 4.41 16.19 17.38
CA PHE A 309 4.44 17.55 17.91
C PHE A 309 3.73 17.61 19.27
N GLN A 310 4.14 18.54 20.13
CA GLN A 310 3.78 18.52 21.55
C GLN A 310 2.38 19.08 21.86
N ASN A 311 1.87 20.04 21.08
CA ASN A 311 0.62 20.72 21.42
C ASN A 311 -0.30 20.96 20.21
N THR A 312 -1.38 20.19 20.10
CA THR A 312 -2.44 20.34 19.07
C THR A 312 -3.22 21.66 19.21
N ALA A 313 -3.33 22.21 20.43
CA ALA A 313 -4.09 23.44 20.67
C ALA A 313 -3.43 24.65 20.00
N TYR A 314 -2.09 24.74 20.10
CA TYR A 314 -1.30 25.78 19.42
C TYR A 314 -1.55 25.82 17.91
N PHE A 315 -1.65 24.66 17.26
CA PHE A 315 -1.94 24.60 15.82
C PHE A 315 -3.35 25.07 15.48
N SER A 316 -4.33 24.81 16.35
CA SER A 316 -5.68 25.31 16.16
C SER A 316 -5.70 26.84 16.20
N GLU A 317 -4.96 27.45 17.14
CA GLU A 317 -4.83 28.91 17.25
C GLU A 317 -4.09 29.51 16.05
N LEU A 318 -3.01 28.88 15.60
CA LEU A 318 -2.23 29.35 14.45
C LEU A 318 -3.04 29.29 13.15
N LEU A 319 -3.83 28.24 12.96
CA LEU A 319 -4.77 28.13 11.84
C LEU A 319 -5.89 29.15 11.92
N ILE A 320 -6.43 29.43 13.12
CA ILE A 320 -7.45 30.48 13.33
C ILE A 320 -6.85 31.86 13.05
N ALA A 321 -5.60 32.13 13.46
CA ALA A 321 -4.90 33.38 13.21
C ALA A 321 -4.62 33.65 11.72
N TYR A 322 -4.62 32.61 10.89
CA TYR A 322 -4.53 32.74 9.43
C TYR A 322 -5.88 33.01 8.77
N GLN A 323 -7.00 32.73 9.43
CA GLN A 323 -8.32 32.94 8.83
C GLN A 323 -8.53 34.43 8.56
N PRO A 324 -9.03 34.79 7.37
CA PRO A 324 -9.39 36.18 7.09
C PRO A 324 -10.40 36.64 8.14
N ALA A 325 -10.18 37.80 8.75
CA ALA A 325 -11.12 38.43 9.66
C ALA A 325 -12.51 38.46 9.00
N GLY A 326 -13.53 38.13 9.79
CA GLY A 326 -14.90 37.96 9.32
C GLY A 326 -15.32 39.10 8.39
N SER A 327 -15.80 38.72 7.20
CA SER A 327 -16.70 39.53 6.39
C SER A 327 -18.12 39.09 6.71
#